data_AF-A0A1V4UDZ8-F1
#
_entry.id   AF-A0A1V4UDZ8-F1
#
_cell.length_a   1.000
_cell.length_b   1.000
_cell.length_c   1.000
_cell.angle_alpha   90.00
_cell.angle_beta   90.00
_cell.angle_gamma   90.00
#
_symmetry.space_group_name_H-M   'P 1'
#
loop_
_entity.id
_entity.type
_entity.pdbx_description
1 polymer ?
#
loop_
_entity_poly.entity_id
_entity_poly.type
_entity_poly.pdbx_seq_one_letter_code
_entity_poly.pdbx_strand_id
1 'polypeptide(L)'
;MAGDEKDGYYCSICGGIPPDKIKTKRILIVGKETGIDHLDFIFESVKKLHLNNSADLAEAILKGVKEFNYVPTKKEAVYAEALLQAYRQWEEEHA
;
A
#
# COMPACT_ATOMS: atom_id res chain seq x y z
N MET A 1 -7.69 27.29 16.32
CA MET A 1 -7.87 27.36 14.86
C MET A 1 -7.33 26.06 14.29
N ALA A 2 -8.18 25.04 14.15
CA ALA A 2 -7.81 23.76 13.57
C ALA A 2 -7.93 23.90 12.05
N GLY A 3 -6.88 23.50 11.32
CA GLY A 3 -6.78 23.70 9.87
C GLY A 3 -7.95 23.10 9.11
N ASP A 4 -8.35 23.80 8.05
CA ASP A 4 -9.36 23.37 7.10
C ASP A 4 -9.10 21.93 6.65
N GLU A 5 -10.15 21.12 6.74
CA GLU A 5 -10.31 19.74 6.28
C GLU A 5 -9.90 19.50 4.81
N LYS A 6 -9.51 20.57 4.09
CA LYS A 6 -9.04 20.56 2.70
C LYS A 6 -7.51 20.46 2.58
N ASP A 7 -6.75 20.90 3.58
CA ASP A 7 -5.27 21.00 3.49
C ASP A 7 -4.53 19.82 4.12
N GLY A 8 -5.22 18.99 4.91
CA GLY A 8 -4.62 17.86 5.62
C GLY A 8 -4.34 18.16 7.10
N TYR A 9 -4.25 17.11 7.90
CA TYR A 9 -4.05 17.24 9.34
C TYR A 9 -2.55 17.36 9.65
N TYR A 10 -2.11 18.58 10.01
CA TYR A 10 -0.73 18.85 10.40
C TYR A 10 -0.61 19.02 11.92
N CYS A 11 0.49 18.50 12.47
CA CYS A 11 0.89 18.68 13.85
C CYS A 11 1.09 20.17 14.15
N SER A 12 0.39 20.68 15.15
CA SER A 12 0.48 22.09 15.56
C SER A 12 1.81 22.48 16.20
N ILE A 13 2.66 21.50 16.57
CA ILE A 13 3.97 21.75 17.18
C ILE A 13 5.08 21.89 16.13
N CYS A 14 5.15 20.97 15.16
CA CYS A 14 6.24 20.91 14.17
C CYS A 14 5.79 21.14 12.73
N GLY A 15 4.49 21.24 12.47
CA GLY A 15 3.92 21.40 11.12
C GLY A 15 3.93 20.12 10.26
N GLY A 16 4.47 19.00 10.76
CA GLY A 16 4.48 17.72 10.03
C GLY A 16 3.17 16.94 10.16
N ILE A 17 2.91 16.00 9.26
CA ILE A 17 1.76 15.08 9.38
C ILE A 17 2.01 14.12 10.55
N PRO A 18 1.09 13.98 11.53
CA PRO A 18 1.30 13.05 12.63
C PRO A 18 1.45 11.61 12.15
N PRO A 19 2.31 10.81 12.79
CA PRO A 19 2.60 9.45 12.35
C PRO A 19 1.34 8.57 12.29
N ASP A 20 0.41 8.71 13.25
CA ASP A 20 -0.86 7.97 13.29
C ASP A 20 -1.82 8.27 12.13
N LYS A 21 -1.56 9.34 11.37
CA LYS A 21 -2.37 9.75 10.22
C LYS A 21 -1.74 9.34 8.88
N ILE A 22 -0.53 8.79 8.89
CA ILE A 22 0.15 8.30 7.68
C ILE A 22 -0.42 6.92 7.33
N LYS A 23 -1.26 6.87 6.30
CA LYS A 23 -1.85 5.62 5.79
C LYS A 23 -1.02 4.97 4.67
N THR A 24 -0.08 5.72 4.10
CA THR A 24 0.80 5.25 3.04
C THR A 24 1.89 4.34 3.63
N LYS A 25 1.90 3.08 3.20
CA LYS A 25 2.93 2.10 3.58
C LYS A 25 4.11 2.19 2.62
N ARG A 26 5.30 1.87 3.09
CA ARG A 26 6.50 1.86 2.27
C ARG A 26 6.95 0.42 2.04
N ILE A 27 7.14 0.06 0.78
CA ILE A 27 7.68 -1.23 0.38
C ILE A 27 8.88 -1.04 -0.54
N LEU A 28 9.75 -2.05 -0.62
CA LEU A 28 10.88 -2.03 -1.52
C LEU A 28 10.47 -2.59 -2.88
N ILE A 29 10.60 -1.77 -3.93
CA ILE A 29 10.41 -2.18 -5.33
C ILE A 29 11.74 -2.02 -6.04
N VAL A 30 12.42 -3.14 -6.33
CA VAL A 30 13.79 -3.16 -6.92
C VAL A 30 14.78 -2.32 -6.09
N GLY A 31 14.75 -2.49 -4.77
CA GLY A 31 15.62 -1.76 -3.85
C GLY A 31 15.29 -0.27 -3.68
N LYS A 32 14.18 0.22 -4.27
CA LYS A 32 13.68 1.57 -4.05
C LYS A 32 12.51 1.57 -3.10
N GLU A 33 12.63 2.32 -2.02
CA GLU A 33 11.53 2.57 -1.10
C GLU A 33 10.42 3.34 -1.84
N THR A 34 9.25 2.72 -1.94
CA THR A 34 8.09 3.24 -2.66
C THR A 34 6.91 3.31 -1.71
N GLY A 35 6.33 4.49 -1.57
CA GLY A 35 5.07 4.68 -0.85
C GLY A 35 3.90 4.14 -1.67
N ILE A 36 3.10 3.27 -1.08
CA ILE A 36 1.87 2.73 -1.66
C ILE A 36 0.73 3.09 -0.71
N ASP A 37 -0.21 3.87 -1.23
CA ASP A 37 -1.36 4.31 -0.47
C ASP A 37 -2.40 3.20 -0.35
N HIS A 38 -3.10 3.16 0.78
CA HIS A 38 -4.15 2.16 1.10
C HIS A 38 -3.70 0.69 1.05
N LEU A 39 -2.40 0.40 1.20
CA LEU A 39 -1.87 -0.96 1.03
C LEU A 39 -2.49 -1.99 1.98
N ASP A 40 -2.65 -1.66 3.28
CA ASP A 40 -3.28 -2.56 4.25
C ASP A 40 -4.73 -2.90 3.86
N PHE A 41 -5.51 -1.88 3.44
CA PHE A 41 -6.89 -2.07 2.99
C PHE A 41 -6.97 -3.00 1.76
N ILE A 42 -6.03 -2.87 0.83
CA ILE A 42 -5.94 -3.74 -0.35
C ILE A 42 -5.63 -5.17 0.08
N PHE A 43 -4.66 -5.36 0.96
CA PHE A 43 -4.29 -6.69 1.48
C PHE A 43 -5.43 -7.37 2.24
N GLU A 44 -6.12 -6.64 3.12
CA GLU A 44 -7.32 -7.15 3.81
C GLU A 44 -8.42 -7.55 2.83
N SER A 45 -8.61 -6.78 1.75
CA SER A 45 -9.60 -7.08 0.72
C SER A 45 -9.24 -8.32 -0.07
N VAL A 46 -7.96 -8.49 -0.44
CA VAL A 46 -7.46 -9.67 -1.15
C VAL A 46 -7.50 -10.92 -0.27
N LYS A 47 -7.15 -10.83 1.02
CA LYS A 47 -7.22 -11.96 1.97
C LYS A 47 -8.62 -12.56 2.05
N LYS A 48 -9.67 -11.74 1.97
CA LYS A 48 -11.09 -12.16 1.96
C LYS A 48 -11.51 -12.91 0.69
N LEU A 49 -10.74 -12.82 -0.39
CA LEU A 49 -11.01 -13.55 -1.63
C LEU A 49 -10.56 -15.02 -1.56
N HIS A 50 -9.79 -15.41 -0.53
CA HIS A 50 -9.29 -16.77 -0.33
C HIS A 50 -8.62 -17.36 -1.59
N LEU A 51 -7.79 -16.54 -2.24
CA LEU A 51 -7.04 -16.96 -3.42
C LEU A 51 -5.85 -17.83 -3.00
N ASN A 52 -5.70 -18.99 -3.62
CA ASN A 52 -4.69 -19.99 -3.24
C ASN A 52 -3.45 -19.98 -4.15
N ASN A 53 -3.50 -19.24 -5.26
CA ASN A 53 -2.40 -19.17 -6.22
C ASN A 53 -1.72 -17.80 -6.17
N SER A 54 -0.39 -17.82 -6.19
CA SER A 54 0.45 -16.63 -6.15
C SER A 54 0.24 -15.70 -7.35
N ALA A 55 -0.07 -16.24 -8.53
CA ALA A 55 -0.33 -15.42 -9.71
C ALA A 55 -1.63 -14.60 -9.55
N ASP A 56 -2.71 -15.26 -9.13
CA ASP A 56 -4.01 -14.62 -8.91
C ASP A 56 -3.95 -13.60 -7.77
N LEU A 57 -3.21 -13.90 -6.71
CA LEU A 57 -2.94 -12.95 -5.61
C LEU A 57 -2.22 -11.71 -6.11
N ALA A 58 -1.11 -11.89 -6.83
CA ALA A 58 -0.32 -10.77 -7.35
C ALA A 58 -1.14 -9.89 -8.31
N GLU A 59 -1.97 -10.49 -9.16
CA GLU A 59 -2.87 -9.77 -10.06
C GLU A 59 -3.94 -8.99 -9.27
N ALA A 60 -4.61 -9.63 -8.29
CA ALA A 60 -5.63 -8.99 -7.48
C ALA A 60 -5.07 -7.80 -6.67
N ILE A 61 -3.88 -7.97 -6.08
CA ILE A 61 -3.18 -6.91 -5.35
C ILE A 61 -2.80 -5.78 -6.29
N LEU A 62 -2.17 -6.10 -7.43
CA LEU A 62 -1.75 -5.09 -8.41
C LEU A 62 -2.96 -4.28 -8.92
N LYS A 63 -4.10 -4.96 -9.14
CA LYS A 63 -5.34 -4.31 -9.53
C LYS A 63 -5.80 -3.30 -8.46
N GLY A 64 -5.87 -3.71 -7.19
CA GLY A 64 -6.23 -2.80 -6.09
C GLY A 64 -5.25 -1.64 -5.95
N VAL A 65 -3.94 -1.88 -6.07
CA VAL A 65 -2.92 -0.83 -6.01
C VAL A 65 -3.12 0.19 -7.13
N LYS A 66 -3.44 -0.25 -8.35
CA LYS A 66 -3.69 0.63 -9.51
C LYS A 66 -4.93 1.52 -9.37
N GLU A 67 -5.86 1.20 -8.46
CA GLU A 67 -7.02 2.06 -8.20
C GLU A 67 -6.64 3.32 -7.39
N PHE A 68 -5.63 3.22 -6.52
CA PHE A 68 -5.21 4.31 -5.62
C PHE A 68 -3.85 4.91 -6.00
N ASN A 69 -3.03 4.18 -6.76
CA ASN A 69 -1.64 4.53 -7.04
C ASN A 69 -1.32 4.41 -8.52
N TYR A 70 -0.40 5.25 -9.01
CA TYR A 70 0.13 5.11 -10.35
C TYR A 70 1.16 3.98 -10.42
N VAL A 71 0.89 2.97 -11.25
CA VAL A 71 1.85 1.91 -11.59
C VAL A 71 2.21 2.01 -13.08
N PRO A 72 3.48 2.24 -13.44
CA PRO A 72 3.89 2.25 -14.84
C PRO A 72 3.68 0.88 -15.48
N THR A 73 2.99 0.83 -16.63
CA THR A 73 2.70 -0.44 -17.34
C THR A 73 3.95 -1.28 -17.61
N LYS A 74 5.07 -0.63 -17.94
CA LYS A 74 6.37 -1.31 -18.19
C LYS A 74 6.98 -1.95 -16.95
N LYS A 75 6.47 -1.67 -15.75
CA LYS A 75 6.96 -2.15 -14.46
C LYS A 75 5.94 -2.98 -13.70
N GLU A 76 4.81 -3.33 -14.31
CA GLU A 76 3.74 -4.07 -13.64
C GLU A 76 4.22 -5.40 -13.06
N ALA A 77 5.02 -6.18 -13.80
CA ALA A 77 5.58 -7.43 -13.31
C ALA A 77 6.42 -7.23 -12.03
N VAL A 78 7.31 -6.24 -12.08
CA VAL A 78 8.18 -5.87 -10.95
C VAL A 78 7.38 -5.42 -9.73
N TYR A 79 6.32 -4.64 -9.95
CA TYR A 79 5.41 -4.23 -8.87
C TYR A 79 4.66 -5.43 -8.32
N ALA A 80 4.12 -6.30 -9.18
CA ALA A 80 3.39 -7.49 -8.77
C ALA A 80 4.24 -8.42 -7.89
N GLU A 81 5.50 -8.65 -8.26
CA GLU A 81 6.44 -9.45 -7.47
C GLU A 81 6.71 -8.82 -6.09
N ALA A 82 7.02 -7.53 -6.05
CA ALA A 82 7.30 -6.82 -4.80
C ALA A 82 6.07 -6.75 -3.88
N LEU A 83 4.89 -6.51 -4.47
CA LEU A 83 3.61 -6.45 -3.76
C LEU A 83 3.21 -7.81 -3.19
N LEU A 84 3.45 -8.89 -3.92
CA LEU A 84 3.20 -10.25 -3.44
C LEU A 84 4.12 -10.60 -2.26
N GLN A 85 5.40 -10.22 -2.32
CA GLN A 85 6.32 -10.40 -1.19
C GLN A 85 5.86 -9.62 0.05
N ALA A 86 5.48 -8.35 -0.14
CA ALA A 86 4.94 -7.53 0.94
C ALA A 86 3.64 -8.09 1.53
N TYR A 87 2.76 -8.65 0.69
CA TYR A 87 1.53 -9.30 1.14
C TYR A 87 1.81 -10.52 2.02
N ARG A 88 2.76 -11.38 1.63
CA ARG A 88 3.14 -12.56 2.43
C ARG A 88 3.70 -12.16 3.79
N GLN A 89 4.59 -11.18 3.82
CA GLN A 89 5.11 -10.65 5.08
C GLN A 89 3.97 -10.09 5.94
N TRP A 90 3.06 -9.31 5.35
CA TRP A 90 1.89 -8.79 6.04
C TRP A 90 0.98 -9.92 6.56
N GLU A 91 0.79 -11.01 5.81
CA GLU A 91 0.04 -12.18 6.28
C GLU A 91 0.69 -12.83 7.51
N GLU A 92 2.02 -12.97 7.53
CA GLU A 92 2.76 -13.50 8.69
C GLU A 92 2.63 -12.60 9.92
N GLU A 93 2.62 -11.28 9.74
CA GLU A 93 2.42 -10.31 10.82
C GLU A 93 0.98 -10.28 11.36
N HIS A 94 0.00 -10.78 10.58
CA HIS A 94 -1.44 -10.76 10.89
C HIS A 94 -2.05 -12.18 10.95
N ALA A 95 -1.22 -13.20 11.15
CA ALA A 95 -1.62 -14.58 11.39
C ALA A 95 -1.75 -14.85 12.90
#